data_AF-A0A948U0U7-F1
#
_entry.id   AF-A0A948U0U7-F1
#
_cell.length_a   1.000
_cell.length_b   1.000
_cell.length_c   1.000
_cell.angle_alpha   90.00
_cell.angle_beta   90.00
_cell.angle_gamma   90.00
#
_symmetry.space_group_name_H-M   'P 1'
#
loop_
_entity.id
_entity.type
_entity.pdbx_description
1 polymer ?
#
loop_
_entity_poly.entity_id
_entity_poly.type
_entity_poly.pdbx_seq_one_letter_code
_entity_poly.pdbx_strand_id
1 'polypeptide(L)'
;MATTLEYALMAGVAYRSTRNEINRFPIPTSSGWNELSGTHRSLDDTGFEAISFTNGTEIVISYAGTYNNPPITFFNPDRQASVGLALGMGSAQLLQAAEYYLQVKAAHTINGVAPQITLTGHSLGGGLAALIAVMFGEEATTFDQAPFRASALSAQTDEYGNPVGSSVAENLHAYLSDHATTEQLAKLDTYIAANDPRNTSPNIADTLTGREAAVSNHNVQGEFLSGVPWNWLDRIGTTIEDIPTSADGVAGDDLHSQALLTAYLQSRQTADANQTLNAVTFKLPDLLKMIFDKKLFAFDTDKSDENLLERLVKHEAGITGSLPADAMLTRFTADLWKLAQDGGLTLNDGVTGYPDLNDMSKALTAFAMQFYYEDTANATDDNKQLFT
;
A
#
# COMPACT_ATOMS: atom_id res chain seq x y z
N MET A 1 17.03 1.34 8.11
CA MET A 1 15.89 0.72 7.43
C MET A 1 14.62 1.30 8.00
N ALA A 2 13.74 1.80 7.13
CA ALA A 2 12.43 2.27 7.56
C ALA A 2 11.62 1.14 8.21
N THR A 3 10.75 1.49 9.16
CA THR A 3 9.80 0.54 9.75
C THR A 3 8.64 0.26 8.79
N THR A 4 7.89 -0.83 9.00
CA THR A 4 6.69 -1.13 8.20
C THR A 4 5.69 0.04 8.20
N LEU A 5 5.48 0.70 9.35
CA LEU A 5 4.58 1.86 9.41
C LEU A 5 5.12 3.05 8.61
N GLU A 6 6.43 3.31 8.68
CA GLU A 6 7.06 4.38 7.89
C GLU A 6 6.90 4.11 6.38
N TYR A 7 7.11 2.87 5.95
CA TYR A 7 6.83 2.45 4.57
C TYR A 7 5.36 2.66 4.19
N ALA A 8 4.41 2.32 5.07
CA ALA A 8 2.98 2.49 4.80
C ALA A 8 2.58 3.96 4.67
N LEU A 9 3.13 4.83 5.53
CA LEU A 9 2.94 6.27 5.43
C LEU A 9 3.52 6.80 4.11
N MET A 10 4.76 6.42 3.77
CA MET A 10 5.41 6.82 2.51
C MET A 10 4.66 6.31 1.26
N ALA A 11 4.13 5.09 1.29
CA ALA A 11 3.26 4.54 0.25
C ALA A 11 1.96 5.34 0.08
N GLY A 12 1.39 5.86 1.16
CA GLY A 12 0.25 6.78 1.11
C GLY A 12 0.61 8.16 0.58
N VAL A 13 1.80 8.68 0.90
CA VAL A 13 2.28 9.99 0.42
C VAL A 13 2.44 10.03 -1.10
N ALA A 14 2.77 8.89 -1.73
CA ALA A 14 2.97 8.81 -3.18
C ALA A 14 1.71 9.20 -3.99
N TYR A 15 0.50 9.05 -3.44
CA TYR A 15 -0.77 9.44 -4.07
C TYR A 15 -1.02 10.96 -4.01
N ARG A 16 -0.07 11.78 -4.46
CA ARG A 16 -0.15 13.24 -4.30
C ARG A 16 -1.05 13.90 -5.35
N SER A 17 -0.98 13.46 -6.60
CA SER A 17 -1.79 14.01 -7.70
C SER A 17 -3.27 13.63 -7.60
N THR A 18 -3.55 12.54 -6.89
CA THR A 18 -4.86 11.88 -6.85
C THR A 18 -5.63 12.16 -5.56
N ARG A 19 -5.01 12.90 -4.64
CA ARG A 19 -5.59 13.27 -3.35
C ARG A 19 -5.57 14.78 -3.22
N ASN A 20 -6.72 15.32 -2.80
CA ASN A 20 -6.77 16.68 -2.31
C ASN A 20 -5.78 16.85 -1.14
N GLU A 21 -5.23 18.04 -0.96
CA GLU A 21 -4.24 18.32 0.09
C GLU A 21 -4.73 17.90 1.48
N ILE A 22 -6.01 18.09 1.77
CA ILE A 22 -6.61 17.67 3.04
C ILE A 22 -6.62 16.15 3.25
N ASN A 23 -6.54 15.35 2.18
CA ASN A 23 -6.57 13.88 2.21
C ASN A 23 -5.18 13.25 1.99
N ARG A 24 -4.10 14.04 1.98
CA ARG A 24 -2.74 13.54 1.81
C ARG A 24 -2.19 12.98 3.12
N PHE A 25 -1.43 11.90 3.00
CA PHE A 25 -0.76 11.29 4.14
C PHE A 25 0.41 12.17 4.61
N PRO A 26 0.76 12.08 5.91
CA PRO A 26 1.95 12.74 6.41
C PRO A 26 3.22 11.96 6.05
N ILE A 27 4.32 12.71 5.89
CA ILE A 27 5.66 12.13 5.90
C ILE A 27 6.03 11.82 7.36
N PRO A 28 6.65 10.66 7.69
CA PRO A 28 7.04 10.31 9.06
C PRO A 28 8.27 11.10 9.56
N THR A 29 8.13 12.43 9.64
CA THR A 29 9.21 13.37 10.02
C THR A 29 9.68 13.22 11.46
N SER A 30 8.82 12.72 12.36
CA SER A 30 9.19 12.41 13.74
C SER A 30 10.25 11.32 13.84
N SER A 31 10.31 10.42 12.84
CA SER A 31 11.35 9.40 12.66
C SER A 31 12.55 9.89 11.83
N GLY A 32 12.62 11.18 11.50
CA GLY A 32 13.71 11.78 10.73
C GLY A 32 13.58 11.68 9.21
N TRP A 33 12.49 11.11 8.70
CA TRP A 33 12.23 11.04 7.25
C TRP A 33 11.80 12.38 6.69
N ASN A 34 12.37 12.76 5.55
CA ASN A 34 11.99 13.94 4.80
C ASN A 34 11.83 13.57 3.32
N GLU A 35 10.97 14.28 2.60
CA GLU A 35 10.96 14.21 1.14
C GLU A 35 12.33 14.63 0.60
N LEU A 36 12.85 13.84 -0.33
CA LEU A 36 14.03 14.19 -1.08
C LEU A 36 13.63 15.25 -2.11
N SER A 37 14.11 16.48 -1.92
CA SER A 37 13.63 17.64 -2.68
C SER A 37 13.76 17.44 -4.20
N GLY A 38 12.69 17.77 -4.93
CA GLY A 38 12.65 17.69 -6.39
C GLY A 38 12.45 16.27 -6.95
N THR A 39 12.15 15.28 -6.10
CA THR A 39 11.98 13.89 -6.54
C THR A 39 10.54 13.50 -6.83
N HIS A 40 9.52 14.27 -6.42
CA HIS A 40 8.15 13.97 -6.83
C HIS A 40 8.01 14.05 -8.36
N ARG A 41 7.62 12.93 -8.98
CA ARG A 41 7.39 12.79 -10.42
C ARG A 41 5.98 12.25 -10.64
N SER A 42 5.19 12.94 -11.47
CA SER A 42 3.86 12.50 -11.89
C SER A 42 3.72 12.70 -13.40
N LEU A 43 3.19 11.69 -14.09
CA LEU A 43 3.05 11.66 -15.54
C LEU A 43 1.58 11.33 -15.89
N ASP A 44 0.84 12.37 -16.29
CA ASP A 44 -0.61 12.28 -16.53
C ASP A 44 -0.98 11.29 -17.65
N ASP A 45 -0.10 11.09 -18.62
CA ASP A 45 -0.34 10.25 -19.80
C ASP A 45 -0.32 8.75 -19.46
N THR A 46 0.49 8.35 -18.49
CA THR A 46 0.61 6.96 -18.05
C THR A 46 -0.02 6.70 -16.68
N GLY A 47 -0.30 7.76 -15.91
CA GLY A 47 -0.69 7.68 -14.50
C GLY A 47 0.45 7.26 -13.57
N PHE A 48 1.71 7.31 -14.04
CA PHE A 48 2.86 7.02 -13.18
C PHE A 48 3.07 8.14 -12.18
N GLU A 49 3.23 7.78 -10.91
CA GLU A 49 3.59 8.73 -9.87
C GLU A 49 4.55 8.08 -8.87
N ALA A 50 5.61 8.81 -8.52
CA ALA A 50 6.64 8.37 -7.61
C ALA A 50 7.20 9.54 -6.79
N ILE A 51 7.75 9.22 -5.63
CA ILE A 51 8.39 10.17 -4.73
C ILE A 51 9.47 9.46 -3.92
N SER A 52 10.53 10.18 -3.54
CA SER A 52 11.61 9.63 -2.71
C SER A 52 11.75 10.36 -1.39
N PHE A 53 12.22 9.63 -0.39
CA PHE A 53 12.42 10.11 0.97
C PHE A 53 13.82 9.76 1.45
N THR A 54 14.34 10.51 2.40
CA THR A 54 15.60 10.20 3.07
C THR A 54 15.54 10.54 4.56
N ASN A 55 16.24 9.74 5.36
CA ASN A 55 16.54 10.04 6.77
C ASN A 55 18.01 10.49 6.95
N GLY A 56 18.73 10.75 5.86
CA GLY A 56 20.15 11.11 5.87
C GLY A 56 21.12 9.92 5.83
N THR A 57 20.63 8.68 5.98
CA THR A 57 21.47 7.46 5.89
C THR A 57 21.05 6.52 4.77
N GLU A 58 19.78 6.53 4.38
CA GLU A 58 19.23 5.73 3.29
C GLU A 58 18.19 6.53 2.49
N ILE A 59 17.75 5.97 1.36
CA ILE A 59 16.67 6.51 0.53
C ILE A 59 15.56 5.47 0.41
N VAL A 60 14.32 5.92 0.52
CA VAL A 60 13.12 5.12 0.19
C VAL A 60 12.51 5.70 -1.07
N ILE A 61 12.24 4.86 -2.07
CA ILE A 61 11.43 5.22 -3.23
C ILE A 61 10.03 4.65 -3.06
N SER A 62 9.02 5.49 -3.19
CA SER A 62 7.63 5.09 -3.15
C SER A 62 6.95 5.30 -4.50
N TYR A 63 6.25 4.28 -4.98
CA TYR A 63 5.42 4.36 -6.18
C TYR A 63 3.94 4.38 -5.80
N ALA A 64 3.17 5.28 -6.41
CA ALA A 64 1.72 5.30 -6.26
C ALA A 64 1.10 4.13 -7.03
N GLY A 65 -0.05 3.66 -6.55
CA GLY A 65 -0.89 2.76 -7.33
C GLY A 65 -1.79 3.50 -8.32
N THR A 66 -2.65 2.74 -8.98
CA THR A 66 -3.58 3.29 -9.96
C THR A 66 -4.58 4.25 -9.32
N TYR A 67 -4.77 5.40 -9.95
CA TYR A 67 -5.94 6.23 -9.74
C TYR A 67 -6.47 6.69 -11.09
N ASN A 68 -7.65 6.19 -11.46
CA ASN A 68 -8.42 6.76 -12.55
C ASN A 68 -9.86 6.92 -12.07
N ASN A 69 -10.48 8.01 -12.49
CA ASN A 69 -11.92 8.18 -12.44
C ASN A 69 -12.42 8.24 -13.90
N PRO A 70 -13.21 7.25 -14.39
CA PRO A 70 -13.76 6.14 -13.62
C PRO A 70 -12.66 5.15 -13.19
N PRO A 71 -12.89 4.40 -12.10
CA PRO A 71 -11.97 3.36 -11.64
C PRO A 71 -11.57 2.52 -12.85
N ILE A 72 -10.29 2.16 -12.95
CA ILE A 72 -9.92 1.06 -13.83
C ILE A 72 -10.69 -0.15 -13.30
N THR A 73 -11.87 -0.38 -13.86
CA THR A 73 -12.58 -1.63 -13.64
C THR A 73 -11.74 -2.65 -14.37
N PHE A 74 -10.91 -3.33 -13.59
CA PHE A 74 -10.31 -4.61 -13.93
C PHE A 74 -11.36 -5.67 -14.38
N PHE A 75 -12.66 -5.33 -14.34
CA PHE A 75 -13.83 -6.20 -14.43
C PHE A 75 -14.71 -6.05 -15.67
N ASN A 76 -14.26 -5.48 -16.79
CA ASN A 76 -15.00 -5.69 -18.05
C ASN A 76 -14.68 -7.10 -18.61
N PRO A 77 -15.65 -8.04 -18.71
CA PRO A 77 -15.41 -9.37 -19.27
C PRO A 77 -14.96 -9.36 -20.74
N ASP A 78 -15.28 -8.32 -21.52
CA ASP A 78 -14.70 -8.10 -22.87
C ASP A 78 -13.26 -7.53 -22.82
N ARG A 79 -12.79 -7.09 -21.65
CA ARG A 79 -11.36 -6.87 -21.34
C ARG A 79 -10.70 -8.07 -20.65
N GLN A 80 -11.42 -9.07 -20.18
CA GLN A 80 -10.81 -10.31 -19.63
C GLN A 80 -10.24 -11.22 -20.72
N ALA A 81 -10.76 -11.14 -21.96
CA ALA A 81 -10.12 -11.79 -23.10
C ALA A 81 -8.79 -11.11 -23.47
N SER A 82 -8.50 -9.93 -22.89
CA SER A 82 -7.21 -9.26 -22.80
C SER A 82 -6.73 -9.31 -21.33
N VAL A 83 -6.26 -10.46 -20.84
CA VAL A 83 -5.56 -10.70 -19.55
C VAL A 83 -4.49 -9.66 -19.14
N GLY A 84 -4.28 -8.61 -19.94
CA GLY A 84 -2.98 -8.43 -20.50
C GLY A 84 -2.46 -9.80 -20.95
N LEU A 85 -3.12 -10.56 -21.85
CA LEU A 85 -2.74 -11.90 -22.42
C LEU A 85 -1.22 -12.19 -22.62
N ALA A 86 -0.44 -12.36 -21.54
CA ALA A 86 1.05 -12.29 -21.45
C ALA A 86 1.76 -10.92 -21.23
N LEU A 87 1.07 -9.79 -20.98
CA LEU A 87 1.23 -8.50 -21.69
C LEU A 87 1.74 -7.26 -20.94
N GLY A 88 2.65 -7.34 -19.97
CA GLY A 88 3.36 -6.12 -19.50
C GLY A 88 2.48 -4.87 -19.31
N MET A 89 1.34 -5.00 -18.63
CA MET A 89 0.46 -3.86 -18.37
C MET A 89 1.01 -3.07 -17.18
N GLY A 90 1.13 -1.76 -17.38
CA GLY A 90 2.10 -0.94 -16.66
C GLY A 90 3.46 -0.90 -17.34
N SER A 91 3.69 -1.43 -18.56
CA SER A 91 5.02 -1.35 -19.22
C SER A 91 5.56 0.07 -19.17
N ALA A 92 4.78 1.07 -19.59
CA ALA A 92 5.21 2.46 -19.48
C ALA A 92 5.52 2.86 -18.02
N GLN A 93 4.68 2.50 -17.05
CA GLN A 93 4.93 2.79 -15.62
C GLN A 93 6.10 2.00 -15.02
N LEU A 94 6.41 0.79 -15.50
CA LEU A 94 7.54 -0.04 -15.11
C LEU A 94 8.83 0.51 -15.71
N LEU A 95 8.79 0.89 -16.99
CA LEU A 95 9.88 1.59 -17.67
C LEU A 95 10.18 2.90 -16.93
N GLN A 96 9.15 3.67 -16.58
CA GLN A 96 9.25 4.92 -15.82
C GLN A 96 9.70 4.70 -14.36
N ALA A 97 9.25 3.63 -13.70
CA ALA A 97 9.70 3.26 -12.35
C ALA A 97 11.18 2.91 -12.33
N ALA A 98 11.64 2.10 -13.28
CA ALA A 98 13.05 1.73 -13.40
C ALA A 98 13.92 2.94 -13.75
N GLU A 99 13.48 3.78 -14.70
CA GLU A 99 14.15 5.03 -15.04
C GLU A 99 14.26 5.94 -13.81
N TYR A 100 13.16 6.13 -13.09
CA TYR A 100 13.12 6.92 -11.86
C TYR A 100 14.08 6.38 -10.79
N TYR A 101 14.07 5.06 -10.54
CA TYR A 101 15.00 4.41 -9.63
C TYR A 101 16.47 4.67 -10.02
N LEU A 102 16.81 4.51 -11.30
CA LEU A 102 18.17 4.74 -11.79
C LEU A 102 18.57 6.23 -11.69
N GLN A 103 17.64 7.15 -11.95
CA GLN A 103 17.86 8.59 -11.79
C GLN A 103 18.12 8.96 -10.32
N VAL A 104 17.29 8.48 -9.38
CA VAL A 104 17.49 8.71 -7.94
C VAL A 104 18.82 8.12 -7.48
N LYS A 105 19.13 6.88 -7.90
CA LYS A 105 20.38 6.21 -7.53
C LYS A 105 21.63 6.93 -8.05
N ALA A 106 21.55 7.53 -9.24
CA ALA A 106 22.66 8.28 -9.83
C ALA A 106 22.81 9.70 -9.29
N ALA A 107 21.70 10.37 -8.96
CA ALA A 107 21.69 11.77 -8.53
C ALA A 107 22.11 11.97 -7.07
N HIS A 108 22.13 10.90 -6.27
CA HIS A 108 22.32 11.00 -4.83
C HIS A 108 23.47 10.15 -4.31
N THR A 109 24.17 10.68 -3.31
CA THR A 109 25.21 10.00 -2.53
C THR A 109 25.02 10.35 -1.07
N ILE A 110 25.24 9.38 -0.19
CA ILE A 110 25.22 9.57 1.27
C ILE A 110 26.63 9.33 1.77
N ASN A 111 27.22 10.31 2.46
CA ASN A 111 28.62 10.25 2.95
C ASN A 111 29.66 9.92 1.85
N GLY A 112 29.43 10.37 0.62
CA GLY A 112 30.33 10.16 -0.52
C GLY A 112 30.26 8.76 -1.15
N VAL A 113 29.29 7.92 -0.75
CA VAL A 113 29.03 6.61 -1.37
C VAL A 113 27.61 6.53 -1.92
N ALA A 114 27.36 5.55 -2.78
CA ALA A 114 26.02 5.26 -3.29
C ALA A 114 25.07 4.97 -2.11
N PRO A 115 23.85 5.55 -2.11
CA PRO A 115 22.89 5.35 -1.02
C PRO A 115 22.37 3.92 -1.02
N GLN A 116 22.06 3.39 0.17
CA GLN A 116 21.15 2.26 0.27
C GLN A 116 19.76 2.73 -0.15
N ILE A 117 19.14 1.99 -1.08
CA ILE A 117 17.79 2.29 -1.58
C ILE A 117 16.88 1.14 -1.22
N THR A 118 15.71 1.46 -0.66
CA THR A 118 14.60 0.52 -0.55
C THR A 118 13.36 1.04 -1.23
N LEU A 119 12.44 0.13 -1.53
CA LEU A 119 11.28 0.41 -2.34
C LEU A 119 10.00 0.14 -1.56
N THR A 120 8.97 0.93 -1.83
CA THR A 120 7.64 0.72 -1.25
C THR A 120 6.54 1.19 -2.19
N GLY A 121 5.32 0.80 -1.90
CA GLY A 121 4.15 1.18 -2.66
C GLY A 121 2.95 0.35 -2.27
N HIS A 122 1.78 0.83 -2.67
CA HIS A 122 0.50 0.17 -2.47
C HIS A 122 -0.11 -0.25 -3.81
N SER A 123 -0.88 -1.34 -3.85
CA SER A 123 -1.60 -1.76 -5.05
C SER A 123 -0.64 -2.00 -6.23
N LEU A 124 -0.94 -1.42 -7.40
CA LEU A 124 -0.04 -1.37 -8.56
C LEU A 124 1.35 -0.82 -8.21
N GLY A 125 1.44 0.22 -7.38
CA GLY A 125 2.71 0.81 -6.95
C GLY A 125 3.54 -0.16 -6.10
N GLY A 126 2.88 -0.99 -5.29
CA GLY A 126 3.50 -2.11 -4.60
C GLY A 126 4.06 -3.14 -5.58
N GLY A 127 3.30 -3.48 -6.62
CA GLY A 127 3.77 -4.36 -7.69
C GLY A 127 4.99 -3.81 -8.44
N LEU A 128 5.01 -2.50 -8.74
CA LEU A 128 6.16 -1.83 -9.33
C LEU A 128 7.38 -1.87 -8.40
N ALA A 129 7.21 -1.56 -7.11
CA ALA A 129 8.27 -1.65 -6.11
C ALA A 129 8.89 -3.06 -6.06
N ALA A 130 8.04 -4.09 -6.07
CA ALA A 130 8.49 -5.47 -6.02
C ALA A 130 9.23 -5.90 -7.30
N LEU A 131 8.77 -5.48 -8.49
CA LEU A 131 9.47 -5.77 -9.76
C LEU A 131 10.84 -5.10 -9.80
N ILE A 132 10.93 -3.81 -9.45
CA ILE A 132 12.21 -3.11 -9.42
C ILE A 132 13.15 -3.73 -8.37
N ALA A 133 12.62 -4.14 -7.21
CA ALA A 133 13.41 -4.82 -6.18
C ALA A 133 14.07 -6.10 -6.72
N VAL A 134 13.31 -7.02 -7.31
CA VAL A 134 13.90 -8.25 -7.82
C VAL A 134 14.78 -8.02 -9.05
N MET A 135 14.43 -7.09 -9.95
CA MET A 135 15.22 -6.83 -11.15
C MET A 135 16.57 -6.16 -10.85
N PHE A 136 16.65 -5.30 -9.82
CA PHE A 136 17.89 -4.59 -9.46
C PHE A 136 18.56 -5.09 -8.16
N GLY A 137 17.95 -6.06 -7.48
CA GLY A 137 18.48 -6.65 -6.24
C GLY A 137 18.42 -5.69 -5.06
N GLU A 138 17.31 -4.97 -4.94
CA GLU A 138 16.99 -4.08 -3.81
C GLU A 138 15.97 -4.74 -2.87
N GLU A 139 15.73 -4.13 -1.70
CA GLU A 139 14.69 -4.56 -0.76
C GLU A 139 13.37 -3.81 -1.01
N ALA A 140 12.23 -4.48 -0.78
CA ALA A 140 10.92 -3.84 -0.83
C ALA A 140 9.98 -4.26 0.32
N THR A 141 9.23 -3.28 0.82
CA THR A 141 8.08 -3.49 1.72
C THR A 141 6.84 -2.93 1.04
N THR A 142 5.87 -3.79 0.75
CA THR A 142 4.71 -3.47 -0.09
C THR A 142 3.40 -3.71 0.63
N PHE A 143 2.35 -3.02 0.18
CA PHE A 143 1.03 -3.00 0.81
C PHE A 143 -0.04 -3.35 -0.21
N ASP A 144 -0.81 -4.39 0.04
CA ASP A 144 -1.78 -4.92 -0.92
C ASP A 144 -1.18 -5.02 -2.35
N GLN A 145 0.05 -5.55 -2.45
CA GLN A 145 0.82 -5.62 -3.70
C GLN A 145 0.05 -6.27 -4.86
N ALA A 146 0.01 -5.60 -6.02
CA ALA A 146 -0.44 -6.21 -7.27
C ALA A 146 0.38 -7.48 -7.59
N PRO A 147 -0.28 -8.61 -7.94
CA PRO A 147 0.37 -9.91 -8.08
C PRO A 147 1.16 -10.03 -9.40
N PHE A 148 2.35 -9.41 -9.43
CA PHE A 148 3.20 -9.29 -10.62
C PHE A 148 4.29 -10.36 -10.73
N ARG A 149 4.22 -11.47 -9.97
CA ARG A 149 5.27 -12.50 -10.01
C ARG A 149 5.46 -13.10 -11.39
N ALA A 150 4.40 -13.26 -12.16
CA ALA A 150 4.48 -13.72 -13.55
C ALA A 150 5.33 -12.78 -14.43
N SER A 151 5.26 -11.46 -14.20
CA SER A 151 6.08 -10.45 -14.90
C SER A 151 7.55 -10.48 -14.46
N ALA A 152 7.86 -11.03 -13.29
CA ALA A 152 9.23 -11.21 -12.85
C ALA A 152 9.90 -12.45 -13.48
N LEU A 153 9.12 -13.39 -14.03
CA LEU A 153 9.66 -14.56 -14.71
C LEU A 153 10.34 -14.16 -16.03
N SER A 154 11.54 -14.69 -16.24
CA SER A 154 12.50 -14.31 -17.29
C SER A 154 12.40 -15.09 -18.60
N ALA A 155 11.39 -15.95 -18.78
CA ALA A 155 11.23 -16.66 -20.04
C ALA A 155 9.79 -17.11 -20.26
N GLN A 156 9.27 -16.84 -21.45
CA GLN A 156 8.21 -17.67 -22.01
C GLN A 156 8.90 -18.80 -22.75
N THR A 157 8.65 -20.04 -22.35
CA THR A 157 9.05 -21.21 -23.13
C THR A 157 7.86 -21.80 -23.85
N ASP A 158 8.08 -22.36 -25.03
CA ASP A 158 7.05 -23.16 -25.70
C ASP A 158 6.82 -24.48 -24.95
N GLU A 159 5.90 -25.31 -25.44
CA GLU A 159 5.61 -26.63 -24.88
C GLU A 159 6.83 -27.59 -24.86
N TYR A 160 7.92 -27.24 -25.55
CA TYR A 160 9.16 -28.01 -25.63
C TYR A 160 10.31 -27.41 -24.81
N GLY A 161 10.07 -26.33 -24.06
CA GLY A 161 11.09 -25.66 -23.25
C GLY A 161 11.99 -24.69 -24.02
N ASN A 162 11.69 -24.37 -25.29
CA ASN A 162 12.45 -23.39 -26.06
C ASN A 162 12.00 -21.97 -25.72
N PRO A 163 12.91 -21.00 -25.52
CA PRO A 163 12.53 -19.60 -25.36
C PRO A 163 11.74 -19.08 -26.57
N VAL A 164 10.52 -18.59 -26.34
CA VAL A 164 9.61 -18.01 -27.35
C VAL A 164 9.23 -16.59 -26.92
N GLY A 165 10.17 -15.66 -27.11
CA GLY A 165 9.97 -14.23 -26.88
C GLY A 165 10.90 -13.63 -25.83
N SER A 166 10.99 -12.30 -25.84
CA SER A 166 11.71 -11.52 -24.83
C SER A 166 10.89 -11.41 -23.55
N SER A 167 11.52 -11.70 -22.42
CA SER A 167 10.95 -11.50 -21.09
C SER A 167 10.74 -10.03 -20.75
N VAL A 168 9.96 -9.75 -19.71
CA VAL A 168 9.75 -8.38 -19.22
C VAL A 168 11.08 -7.72 -18.83
N ALA A 169 11.99 -8.46 -18.20
CA ALA A 169 13.32 -7.96 -17.82
C ALA A 169 14.18 -7.63 -19.05
N GLU A 170 14.16 -8.46 -20.09
CA GLU A 170 14.87 -8.18 -21.35
C GLU A 170 14.28 -6.98 -22.09
N ASN A 171 12.95 -6.84 -22.12
CA ASN A 171 12.28 -5.68 -22.70
C ASN A 171 12.60 -4.39 -21.92
N LEU A 172 12.65 -4.47 -20.58
CA LEU A 172 13.08 -3.37 -19.73
C LEU A 172 14.53 -2.99 -20.01
N HIS A 173 15.43 -3.95 -20.08
CA HIS A 173 16.83 -3.71 -20.41
C HIS A 173 16.98 -3.02 -21.77
N ALA A 174 16.27 -3.51 -22.80
CA ALA A 174 16.30 -2.92 -24.14
C ALA A 174 15.80 -1.47 -24.17
N TYR A 175 14.85 -1.10 -23.31
CA TYR A 175 14.43 0.29 -23.16
C TYR A 175 15.49 1.13 -22.44
N LEU A 176 16.05 0.60 -21.35
CA LEU A 176 16.98 1.35 -20.50
C LEU A 176 18.37 1.52 -21.14
N SER A 177 18.73 0.77 -22.19
CA SER A 177 20.01 0.95 -22.87
C SER A 177 20.19 2.35 -23.50
N ASP A 178 19.09 3.05 -23.77
CA ASP A 178 19.10 4.45 -24.23
C ASP A 178 18.99 5.47 -23.08
N HIS A 179 18.77 5.02 -21.83
CA HIS A 179 18.45 5.86 -20.67
C HIS A 179 19.42 5.69 -19.48
N ALA A 180 20.32 4.73 -19.53
CA ALA A 180 21.23 4.38 -18.44
C ALA A 180 22.59 3.89 -18.96
N THR A 181 23.63 4.01 -18.14
CA THR A 181 24.95 3.45 -18.46
C THR A 181 25.00 1.94 -18.24
N THR A 182 25.98 1.27 -18.84
CA THR A 182 26.21 -0.17 -18.62
C THR A 182 26.42 -0.50 -17.14
N GLU A 183 27.10 0.38 -16.38
CA GLU A 183 27.30 0.18 -14.94
C GLU A 183 25.99 0.24 -14.16
N GLN A 184 25.05 1.09 -14.57
CA GLN A 184 23.73 1.19 -13.95
C GLN A 184 22.86 -0.06 -14.23
N LEU A 185 23.05 -0.70 -15.39
CA LEU A 185 22.30 -1.88 -15.83
C LEU A 185 22.87 -3.21 -15.30
N ALA A 186 24.07 -3.21 -14.72
CA ALA A 186 24.76 -4.44 -14.30
C ALA A 186 23.91 -5.36 -13.40
N LYS A 187 23.06 -4.82 -12.52
CA LYS A 187 22.19 -5.64 -11.65
C LYS A 187 21.02 -6.28 -12.38
N LEU A 188 20.50 -5.61 -13.41
CA LEU A 188 19.49 -6.14 -14.31
C LEU A 188 20.10 -7.21 -15.23
N ASP A 189 21.33 -6.99 -15.71
CA ASP A 189 22.07 -7.99 -16.49
C ASP A 189 22.28 -9.29 -15.71
N THR A 190 22.72 -9.21 -14.45
CA THR A 190 22.90 -10.42 -13.63
C THR A 190 21.56 -11.12 -13.35
N TYR A 191 20.47 -10.36 -13.20
CA TYR A 191 19.13 -10.93 -13.07
C TYR A 191 18.71 -11.70 -14.31
N ILE A 192 18.83 -11.08 -15.49
CA ILE A 192 18.47 -11.70 -16.77
C ILE A 192 19.31 -12.97 -16.98
N ALA A 193 20.63 -12.89 -16.78
CA ALA A 193 21.53 -14.02 -16.95
C ALA A 193 21.26 -15.16 -15.95
N ALA A 194 20.96 -14.85 -14.68
CA ALA A 194 20.68 -15.85 -13.66
C ALA A 194 19.35 -16.58 -13.89
N ASN A 195 18.40 -15.94 -14.55
CA ASN A 195 17.10 -16.54 -14.83
C ASN A 195 16.96 -17.03 -16.30
N ASP A 196 18.01 -17.01 -17.12
CA ASP A 196 17.98 -17.62 -18.46
C ASP A 196 17.74 -19.14 -18.33
N PRO A 197 16.72 -19.74 -18.97
CA PRO A 197 16.47 -21.19 -18.92
C PRO A 197 17.64 -22.06 -19.39
N ARG A 198 18.56 -21.49 -20.17
CA ARG A 198 19.77 -22.16 -20.66
C ARG A 198 20.93 -22.07 -19.67
N ASN A 199 20.81 -21.26 -18.62
CA ASN A 199 21.81 -21.18 -17.57
C ASN A 199 21.67 -22.39 -16.64
N THR A 200 22.53 -23.39 -16.84
CA THR A 200 22.52 -24.63 -16.05
C THR A 200 23.18 -24.49 -14.67
N SER A 201 23.75 -23.31 -14.34
CA SER A 201 24.44 -23.08 -13.07
C SER A 201 24.34 -21.60 -12.64
N PRO A 202 23.12 -21.09 -12.40
CA PRO A 202 22.92 -19.70 -12.05
C PRO A 202 23.43 -19.40 -10.64
N ASN A 203 23.90 -18.16 -10.42
CA ASN A 203 24.08 -17.66 -9.06
C ASN A 203 22.69 -17.51 -8.42
N ILE A 204 22.38 -18.34 -7.43
CA ILE A 204 21.06 -18.34 -6.77
C ILE A 204 20.71 -16.97 -6.18
N ALA A 205 21.69 -16.20 -5.71
CA ALA A 205 21.44 -14.85 -5.18
C ALA A 205 20.93 -13.84 -6.24
N ASP A 206 21.12 -14.13 -7.53
CA ASP A 206 20.66 -13.29 -8.64
C ASP A 206 19.38 -13.80 -9.31
N THR A 207 18.88 -14.98 -8.93
CA THR A 207 17.61 -15.51 -9.47
C THR A 207 16.41 -14.81 -8.83
N LEU A 208 15.23 -14.96 -9.45
CA LEU A 208 13.97 -14.53 -8.83
C LEU A 208 13.80 -15.12 -7.44
N THR A 209 14.05 -16.43 -7.27
CA THR A 209 13.94 -17.10 -5.96
C THR A 209 14.91 -16.53 -4.93
N GLY A 210 16.13 -16.15 -5.33
CA GLY A 210 17.08 -15.52 -4.41
C GLY A 210 16.69 -14.10 -4.03
N ARG A 211 16.20 -13.31 -4.99
CA ARG A 211 15.89 -11.89 -4.77
C ARG A 211 14.50 -11.63 -4.20
N GLU A 212 13.52 -12.50 -4.46
CA GLU A 212 12.16 -12.34 -3.90
C GLU A 212 12.13 -12.52 -2.37
N ALA A 213 13.17 -13.13 -1.78
CA ALA A 213 13.34 -13.20 -0.32
C ALA A 213 13.52 -11.81 0.34
N ALA A 214 13.92 -10.79 -0.42
CA ALA A 214 14.07 -9.40 0.03
C ALA A 214 12.80 -8.55 -0.17
N VAL A 215 11.71 -9.17 -0.65
CA VAL A 215 10.41 -8.51 -0.85
C VAL A 215 9.42 -9.02 0.19
N SER A 216 8.85 -8.08 0.95
CA SER A 216 7.81 -8.32 1.94
C SER A 216 6.50 -7.66 1.53
N ASN A 217 5.40 -8.32 1.87
CA ASN A 217 4.06 -7.85 1.55
C ASN A 217 3.13 -7.94 2.77
N HIS A 218 2.38 -6.87 3.02
CA HIS A 218 1.35 -6.78 4.05
C HIS A 218 0.00 -6.53 3.38
N ASN A 219 -1.00 -7.32 3.75
CA ASN A 219 -2.32 -7.24 3.14
C ASN A 219 -3.43 -6.95 4.15
N VAL A 220 -4.53 -6.37 3.70
CA VAL A 220 -5.81 -6.43 4.44
C VAL A 220 -6.58 -7.66 3.99
N GLN A 221 -7.01 -8.50 4.93
CA GLN A 221 -7.79 -9.69 4.57
C GLN A 221 -9.10 -9.30 3.88
N GLY A 222 -9.36 -9.90 2.71
CA GLY A 222 -10.58 -9.69 1.93
C GLY A 222 -10.53 -8.54 0.91
N GLU A 223 -9.43 -7.79 0.85
CA GLU A 223 -9.18 -6.82 -0.21
C GLU A 223 -9.17 -7.46 -1.61
N PHE A 224 -9.50 -6.70 -2.65
CA PHE A 224 -9.85 -7.26 -3.96
C PHE A 224 -8.71 -8.06 -4.63
N LEU A 225 -7.44 -7.71 -4.42
CA LEU A 225 -6.29 -8.43 -4.99
C LEU A 225 -6.00 -9.75 -4.26
N SER A 226 -6.66 -9.98 -3.12
CA SER A 226 -6.66 -11.25 -2.40
C SER A 226 -7.90 -12.09 -2.73
N GLY A 227 -8.84 -11.54 -3.52
CA GLY A 227 -10.05 -12.20 -4.01
C GLY A 227 -9.89 -12.83 -5.40
N VAL A 228 -10.87 -13.61 -5.82
CA VAL A 228 -10.92 -14.20 -7.18
C VAL A 228 -11.22 -13.09 -8.21
N PRO A 229 -10.54 -13.05 -9.37
CA PRO A 229 -9.54 -14.01 -9.86
C PRO A 229 -8.08 -13.67 -9.51
N TRP A 230 -7.83 -12.57 -8.78
CA TRP A 230 -6.48 -12.07 -8.49
C TRP A 230 -5.66 -13.01 -7.62
N ASN A 231 -6.32 -13.76 -6.74
CA ASN A 231 -5.70 -14.80 -5.92
C ASN A 231 -5.16 -16.01 -6.70
N TRP A 232 -5.43 -16.11 -8.01
CA TRP A 232 -4.79 -17.10 -8.89
C TRP A 232 -3.42 -16.65 -9.37
N LEU A 233 -3.09 -15.37 -9.23
CA LEU A 233 -1.80 -14.80 -9.56
C LEU A 233 -0.96 -14.66 -8.30
N ASP A 234 0.33 -14.97 -8.41
CA ASP A 234 1.25 -14.86 -7.29
C ASP A 234 1.79 -13.44 -7.14
N ARG A 235 1.93 -13.00 -5.89
CA ARG A 235 2.71 -11.81 -5.52
C ARG A 235 4.19 -12.14 -5.47
N ILE A 236 5.03 -11.14 -5.68
CA ILE A 236 6.47 -11.29 -5.54
C ILE A 236 6.83 -11.24 -4.06
N GLY A 237 7.64 -12.20 -3.63
CA GLY A 237 8.16 -12.27 -2.27
C GLY A 237 7.23 -12.93 -1.26
N THR A 238 7.42 -12.59 0.01
CA THR A 238 6.73 -13.25 1.13
C THR A 238 5.63 -12.34 1.67
N THR A 239 4.40 -12.85 1.74
CA THR A 239 3.36 -12.21 2.56
C THR A 239 3.74 -12.41 4.02
N ILE A 240 4.24 -11.34 4.65
CA ILE A 240 4.60 -11.31 6.07
C ILE A 240 3.33 -11.23 6.91
N GLU A 241 2.30 -10.59 6.37
CA GLU A 241 1.08 -10.33 7.10
C GLU A 241 -0.15 -10.30 6.19
N ASP A 242 -1.19 -10.98 6.64
CA ASP A 242 -2.56 -10.83 6.16
C ASP A 242 -3.39 -10.36 7.35
N ILE A 243 -3.63 -9.05 7.43
CA ILE A 243 -4.20 -8.39 8.60
C ILE A 243 -5.66 -8.83 8.72
N PRO A 244 -6.02 -9.59 9.77
CA PRO A 244 -7.36 -10.13 9.89
C PRO A 244 -8.37 -9.02 10.22
N THR A 245 -9.52 -9.09 9.58
CA THR A 245 -10.64 -8.17 9.79
C THR A 245 -11.99 -8.84 9.51
N SER A 246 -13.05 -8.40 10.19
CA SER A 246 -14.44 -8.75 9.85
C SER A 246 -15.03 -7.65 8.98
N ALA A 247 -15.42 -8.01 7.75
CA ALA A 247 -15.82 -7.08 6.71
C ALA A 247 -17.03 -7.57 5.89
N ASP A 248 -17.89 -8.39 6.49
CA ASP A 248 -19.04 -8.98 5.80
C ASP A 248 -19.92 -7.88 5.18
N GLY A 249 -20.11 -7.90 3.86
CA GLY A 249 -20.91 -6.90 3.14
C GLY A 249 -20.18 -5.60 2.81
N VAL A 250 -18.86 -5.53 3.02
CA VAL A 250 -17.99 -4.45 2.53
C VAL A 250 -17.34 -4.90 1.22
N ALA A 251 -17.19 -3.99 0.25
CA ALA A 251 -16.58 -4.33 -1.03
C ALA A 251 -15.07 -4.54 -0.87
N GLY A 252 -14.49 -5.49 -1.62
CA GLY A 252 -13.03 -5.69 -1.64
C GLY A 252 -12.26 -4.46 -2.12
N ASP A 253 -12.88 -3.61 -2.95
CA ASP A 253 -12.31 -2.33 -3.40
C ASP A 253 -12.18 -1.32 -2.25
N ASP A 254 -13.15 -1.31 -1.32
CA ASP A 254 -13.08 -0.46 -0.11
C ASP A 254 -11.99 -0.97 0.84
N LEU A 255 -11.88 -2.29 1.00
CA LEU A 255 -10.84 -2.93 1.82
C LEU A 255 -9.43 -2.73 1.26
N HIS A 256 -9.30 -2.53 -0.06
CA HIS A 256 -8.06 -2.19 -0.74
C HIS A 256 -7.70 -0.69 -0.57
N SER A 257 -7.75 -0.23 0.68
CA SER A 257 -7.52 1.16 1.05
C SER A 257 -6.21 1.29 1.81
N GLN A 258 -5.29 2.08 1.26
CA GLN A 258 -4.03 2.42 1.93
C GLN A 258 -4.25 3.07 3.29
N ALA A 259 -5.36 3.82 3.48
CA ALA A 259 -5.68 4.45 4.76
C ALA A 259 -6.19 3.45 5.79
N LEU A 260 -7.00 2.48 5.37
CA LEU A 260 -7.43 1.39 6.25
C LEU A 260 -6.22 0.56 6.71
N LEU A 261 -5.38 0.13 5.77
CA LEU A 261 -4.18 -0.65 6.07
C LEU A 261 -3.26 0.11 7.02
N THR A 262 -2.99 1.38 6.74
CA THR A 262 -2.12 2.21 7.58
C THR A 262 -2.71 2.43 8.96
N ALA A 263 -4.03 2.65 9.07
CA ALA A 263 -4.72 2.76 10.35
C ALA A 263 -4.61 1.46 11.16
N TYR A 264 -4.71 0.28 10.52
CA TYR A 264 -4.47 -0.98 11.21
C TYR A 264 -3.04 -1.09 11.74
N LEU A 265 -2.03 -0.70 10.96
CA LEU A 265 -0.64 -0.72 11.40
C LEU A 265 -0.38 0.26 12.55
N GLN A 266 -0.90 1.49 12.46
CA GLN A 266 -0.80 2.48 13.54
C GLN A 266 -1.47 1.98 14.82
N SER A 267 -2.72 1.52 14.71
CA SER A 267 -3.46 1.00 15.87
C SER A 267 -2.76 -0.20 16.53
N ARG A 268 -2.12 -1.07 15.75
CA ARG A 268 -1.33 -2.18 16.30
C ARG A 268 -0.07 -1.74 17.03
N GLN A 269 0.47 -0.57 16.70
CA GLN A 269 1.61 0.01 17.40
C GLN A 269 1.19 0.71 18.70
N THR A 270 0.01 1.33 18.72
CA THR A 270 -0.35 2.30 19.76
C THR A 270 -1.48 1.85 20.69
N ALA A 271 -2.34 0.94 20.27
CA ALA A 271 -3.44 0.43 21.09
C ALA A 271 -2.97 -0.60 22.12
N ASP A 272 -3.79 -0.80 23.16
CA ASP A 272 -3.57 -1.86 24.14
C ASP A 272 -3.54 -3.24 23.48
N ALA A 273 -2.83 -4.18 24.11
CA ALA A 273 -2.66 -5.53 23.55
C ALA A 273 -4.01 -6.20 23.26
N ASN A 274 -4.18 -6.70 22.03
CA ASN A 274 -5.41 -7.28 21.50
C ASN A 274 -6.61 -6.32 21.36
N GLN A 275 -6.41 -5.02 21.57
CA GLN A 275 -7.44 -3.99 21.42
C GLN A 275 -7.17 -3.07 20.22
N THR A 276 -6.79 -3.67 19.10
CA THR A 276 -6.46 -2.94 17.88
C THR A 276 -7.71 -2.68 17.04
N LEU A 277 -7.63 -1.73 16.11
CA LEU A 277 -8.72 -1.37 15.22
C LEU A 277 -9.16 -2.56 14.36
N ASN A 278 -8.21 -3.31 13.81
CA ASN A 278 -8.55 -4.50 13.03
C ASN A 278 -9.25 -5.57 13.89
N ALA A 279 -8.85 -5.72 15.16
CA ALA A 279 -9.47 -6.68 16.08
C ALA A 279 -10.89 -6.27 16.50
N VAL A 280 -11.17 -4.96 16.67
CA VAL A 280 -12.51 -4.51 17.08
C VAL A 280 -13.56 -4.76 16.00
N THR A 281 -13.16 -4.88 14.73
CA THR A 281 -14.09 -5.22 13.63
C THR A 281 -14.82 -6.55 13.86
N PHE A 282 -14.19 -7.53 14.51
CA PHE A 282 -14.82 -8.81 14.84
C PHE A 282 -15.88 -8.71 15.95
N LYS A 283 -15.81 -7.65 16.78
CA LYS A 283 -16.78 -7.37 17.82
C LYS A 283 -17.85 -6.40 17.32
N LEU A 284 -17.50 -5.49 16.41
CA LEU A 284 -18.38 -4.52 15.76
C LEU A 284 -18.48 -4.84 14.26
N PRO A 285 -19.24 -5.87 13.84
CA PRO A 285 -19.22 -6.38 12.47
C PRO A 285 -19.74 -5.39 11.41
N ASP A 286 -20.46 -4.35 11.82
CA ASP A 286 -20.93 -3.29 10.93
C ASP A 286 -19.96 -2.08 10.85
N LEU A 287 -18.87 -2.06 11.64
CA LEU A 287 -17.94 -0.93 11.71
C LEU A 287 -17.38 -0.55 10.35
N LEU A 288 -16.88 -1.51 9.58
CA LEU A 288 -16.31 -1.20 8.26
C LEU A 288 -17.36 -0.75 7.25
N LYS A 289 -18.59 -1.30 7.29
CA LYS A 289 -19.69 -0.79 6.46
C LYS A 289 -19.94 0.69 6.72
N MET A 290 -19.85 1.10 7.98
CA MET A 290 -20.05 2.50 8.37
C MET A 290 -18.85 3.38 7.99
N ILE A 291 -17.63 2.91 8.22
CA ILE A 291 -16.40 3.62 7.81
C ILE A 291 -16.38 3.91 6.31
N PHE A 292 -16.92 2.98 5.50
CA PHE A 292 -17.01 3.12 4.05
C PHE A 292 -18.37 3.62 3.53
N ASP A 293 -19.30 4.04 4.41
CA ASP A 293 -20.57 4.61 3.98
C ASP A 293 -20.40 6.06 3.52
N LYS A 294 -20.60 6.33 2.22
CA LYS A 294 -20.53 7.67 1.63
C LYS A 294 -21.59 8.64 2.15
N LYS A 295 -22.61 8.15 2.87
CA LYS A 295 -23.58 9.01 3.59
C LYS A 295 -23.08 9.45 4.96
N LEU A 296 -22.00 8.85 5.45
CA LEU A 296 -21.30 9.23 6.68
C LEU A 296 -20.05 10.03 6.29
N PHE A 297 -18.86 9.53 6.58
CA PHE A 297 -17.59 10.25 6.45
C PHE A 297 -16.63 9.60 5.44
N ALA A 298 -17.13 8.70 4.59
CA ALA A 298 -16.35 8.05 3.52
C ALA A 298 -16.31 8.91 2.25
N PHE A 299 -15.76 10.11 2.35
CA PHE A 299 -15.68 11.03 1.21
C PHE A 299 -14.61 10.61 0.20
N ASP A 300 -14.83 10.97 -1.07
CA ASP A 300 -13.83 10.71 -2.12
C ASP A 300 -12.57 11.56 -1.86
N THR A 301 -11.39 10.93 -1.94
CA THR A 301 -10.12 11.53 -1.48
C THR A 301 -9.60 12.66 -2.38
N ASP A 302 -10.14 12.82 -3.59
CA ASP A 302 -9.85 13.95 -4.49
C ASP A 302 -10.72 15.18 -4.21
N LYS A 303 -11.68 15.10 -3.30
CA LYS A 303 -12.59 16.20 -2.95
C LYS A 303 -12.08 17.00 -1.77
N SER A 304 -12.75 18.13 -1.53
CA SER A 304 -12.45 19.08 -0.46
C SER A 304 -12.87 18.60 0.93
N ASP A 305 -13.75 17.61 1.00
CA ASP A 305 -14.13 16.97 2.25
C ASP A 305 -13.07 15.95 2.64
N GLU A 306 -12.64 16.02 3.89
CA GLU A 306 -11.64 15.08 4.42
C GLU A 306 -12.29 13.71 4.62
N ASN A 307 -11.67 12.62 4.18
CA ASN A 307 -12.16 11.29 4.50
C ASN A 307 -11.76 10.91 5.93
N LEU A 308 -12.65 10.21 6.65
CA LEU A 308 -12.41 9.79 8.03
C LEU A 308 -11.12 8.99 8.22
N LEU A 309 -10.80 8.04 7.33
CA LEU A 309 -9.60 7.20 7.51
C LEU A 309 -8.33 8.04 7.34
N GLU A 310 -8.28 8.91 6.34
CA GLU A 310 -7.21 9.87 6.11
C GLU A 310 -7.02 10.79 7.32
N ARG A 311 -8.12 11.29 7.88
CA ARG A 311 -8.12 12.09 9.10
C ARG A 311 -7.47 11.34 10.26
N LEU A 312 -7.96 10.13 10.57
CA LEU A 312 -7.43 9.30 11.65
C LEU A 312 -5.94 9.04 11.48
N VAL A 313 -5.50 8.66 10.27
CA VAL A 313 -4.09 8.39 9.97
C VAL A 313 -3.21 9.61 10.19
N LYS A 314 -3.63 10.78 9.69
CA LYS A 314 -2.88 12.04 9.82
C LYS A 314 -2.80 12.52 11.27
N HIS A 315 -3.89 12.42 12.02
CA HIS A 315 -3.93 12.85 13.42
C HIS A 315 -3.10 11.93 14.32
N GLU A 316 -3.05 10.63 14.00
CA GLU A 316 -2.19 9.70 14.71
C GLU A 316 -0.70 9.94 14.42
N ALA A 317 -0.32 10.16 13.17
CA ALA A 317 1.08 10.38 12.79
C ALA A 317 1.58 11.83 12.99
N GLY A 318 0.69 12.81 12.90
CA GLY A 318 0.99 14.24 12.82
C GLY A 318 1.55 14.68 11.46
N ILE A 319 1.43 15.98 11.17
CA ILE A 319 2.04 16.69 10.04
C ILE A 319 2.92 17.81 10.60
N THR A 320 4.24 17.72 10.43
CA THR A 320 5.18 18.72 10.96
C THR A 320 4.81 20.14 10.51
N GLY A 321 4.68 21.04 11.49
CA GLY A 321 4.37 22.45 11.27
C GLY A 321 2.91 22.78 10.98
N SER A 322 2.03 21.77 10.81
CA SER A 322 0.61 21.98 10.49
C SER A 322 -0.36 21.28 11.44
N LEU A 323 -0.06 20.05 11.86
CA LEU A 323 -0.93 19.23 12.68
C LEU A 323 -0.06 18.44 13.68
N PRO A 324 -0.08 18.74 14.99
CA PRO A 324 0.59 17.87 15.95
C PRO A 324 -0.05 16.49 15.94
N ALA A 325 0.76 15.44 16.15
CA ALA A 325 0.23 14.13 16.45
C ALA A 325 -0.55 14.21 17.77
N ASP A 326 -1.80 13.78 17.75
CA ASP A 326 -2.70 13.91 18.89
C ASP A 326 -3.34 12.57 19.25
N ALA A 327 -2.82 11.42 18.80
CA ALA A 327 -3.31 10.07 19.15
C ALA A 327 -4.79 9.79 18.84
N MET A 328 -5.38 10.48 17.86
CA MET A 328 -6.81 10.36 17.53
C MET A 328 -7.24 8.93 17.20
N LEU A 329 -6.46 8.19 16.40
CA LEU A 329 -6.80 6.81 16.03
C LEU A 329 -6.73 5.89 17.24
N THR A 330 -5.74 6.08 18.10
CA THR A 330 -5.59 5.35 19.35
C THR A 330 -6.83 5.55 20.23
N ARG A 331 -7.28 6.80 20.41
CA ARG A 331 -8.47 7.10 21.21
C ARG A 331 -9.77 6.62 20.56
N PHE A 332 -9.93 6.80 19.25
CA PHE A 332 -11.06 6.26 18.50
C PHE A 332 -11.17 4.75 18.69
N THR A 333 -10.04 4.05 18.56
CA THR A 333 -9.97 2.60 18.80
C THR A 333 -10.36 2.25 20.24
N ALA A 334 -9.85 2.96 21.24
CA ALA A 334 -10.19 2.72 22.64
C ALA A 334 -11.69 2.93 22.94
N ASP A 335 -12.32 3.94 22.33
CA ASP A 335 -13.76 4.17 22.46
C ASP A 335 -14.60 3.06 21.81
N LEU A 336 -14.19 2.56 20.64
CA LEU A 336 -14.83 1.38 20.03
C LEU A 336 -14.71 0.15 20.94
N TRP A 337 -13.58 -0.03 21.62
CA TRP A 337 -13.40 -1.15 22.54
C TRP A 337 -14.23 -1.06 23.81
N LYS A 338 -14.63 0.14 24.26
CA LYS A 338 -15.62 0.30 25.35
C LYS A 338 -17.01 -0.16 24.92
N LEU A 339 -17.36 0.01 23.65
CA LEU A 339 -18.60 -0.55 23.09
C LEU A 339 -18.50 -2.09 22.99
N ALA A 340 -17.34 -2.58 22.54
CA ALA A 340 -17.09 -3.97 22.17
C ALA A 340 -16.89 -4.98 23.32
N GLN A 341 -17.01 -4.57 24.59
CA GLN A 341 -16.72 -5.43 25.74
C GLN A 341 -17.72 -6.58 25.89
N ASP A 342 -17.30 -7.69 26.50
CA ASP A 342 -18.18 -8.82 26.78
C ASP A 342 -19.26 -8.42 27.82
N GLY A 343 -20.54 -8.56 27.44
CA GLY A 343 -21.67 -8.01 28.19
C GLY A 343 -22.03 -6.55 27.82
N GLY A 344 -21.25 -5.94 26.93
CA GLY A 344 -21.59 -4.72 26.21
C GLY A 344 -22.63 -4.98 25.11
N LEU A 345 -22.93 -3.94 24.32
CA LEU A 345 -24.00 -3.97 23.32
C LEU A 345 -23.72 -4.94 22.16
N THR A 346 -22.46 -5.24 21.88
CA THR A 346 -22.01 -5.68 20.55
C THR A 346 -22.07 -7.18 20.31
N LEU A 347 -22.47 -7.98 21.30
CA LEU A 347 -22.69 -9.42 21.12
C LEU A 347 -24.17 -9.80 21.04
N ASN A 348 -25.11 -8.94 21.47
CA ASN A 348 -26.54 -9.27 21.53
C ASN A 348 -27.48 -8.02 21.59
N ASP A 349 -27.19 -6.92 20.88
CA ASP A 349 -28.16 -5.81 20.77
C ASP A 349 -29.15 -5.96 19.61
N GLY A 350 -29.05 -7.03 18.83
CA GLY A 350 -30.11 -7.48 17.93
C GLY A 350 -31.44 -7.68 18.66
N VAL A 351 -32.54 -7.28 18.02
CA VAL A 351 -33.88 -7.47 18.58
C VAL A 351 -34.39 -8.89 18.33
N THR A 352 -35.27 -9.40 19.19
CA THR A 352 -35.87 -10.73 19.00
C THR A 352 -36.60 -10.80 17.65
N GLY A 353 -36.22 -11.76 16.79
CA GLY A 353 -36.71 -11.90 15.42
C GLY A 353 -35.80 -11.28 14.35
N TYR A 354 -34.86 -10.43 14.76
CA TYR A 354 -33.81 -9.85 13.92
C TYR A 354 -32.49 -9.75 14.72
N PRO A 355 -31.85 -10.89 15.03
CA PRO A 355 -30.64 -10.91 15.85
C PRO A 355 -29.46 -10.15 15.22
N ASP A 356 -29.51 -9.83 13.93
CA ASP A 356 -28.48 -9.09 13.21
C ASP A 356 -28.73 -7.57 13.15
N LEU A 357 -29.82 -7.09 13.76
CA LEU A 357 -30.21 -5.67 13.77
C LEU A 357 -29.51 -4.93 14.92
N ASN A 358 -28.22 -4.64 14.73
CA ASN A 358 -27.32 -4.02 15.71
C ASN A 358 -27.51 -2.48 15.84
N ASP A 359 -28.75 -1.99 15.91
CA ASP A 359 -29.06 -0.55 15.76
C ASP A 359 -28.42 0.34 16.82
N MET A 360 -28.32 -0.12 18.07
CA MET A 360 -27.71 0.66 19.15
C MET A 360 -26.19 0.76 18.96
N SER A 361 -25.53 -0.36 18.69
CA SER A 361 -24.10 -0.40 18.42
C SER A 361 -23.74 0.43 17.19
N LYS A 362 -24.56 0.40 16.13
CA LYS A 362 -24.43 1.29 14.97
C LYS A 362 -24.58 2.76 15.37
N ALA A 363 -25.61 3.12 16.12
CA ALA A 363 -25.81 4.51 16.53
C ALA A 363 -24.63 5.05 17.36
N LEU A 364 -24.11 4.26 18.31
CA LEU A 364 -22.96 4.65 19.13
C LEU A 364 -21.65 4.67 18.34
N THR A 365 -21.48 3.75 17.39
CA THR A 365 -20.33 3.77 16.46
C THR A 365 -20.37 5.03 15.59
N ALA A 366 -21.54 5.39 15.06
CA ALA A 366 -21.72 6.60 14.26
C ALA A 366 -21.44 7.84 15.10
N PHE A 367 -21.86 7.84 16.37
CA PHE A 367 -21.59 8.93 17.30
C PHE A 367 -20.09 9.05 17.62
N ALA A 368 -19.38 7.93 17.77
CA ALA A 368 -17.91 7.93 17.88
C ALA A 368 -17.26 8.51 16.63
N MET A 369 -17.65 8.05 15.44
CA MET A 369 -17.14 8.59 14.18
C MET A 369 -17.39 10.10 14.07
N GLN A 370 -18.59 10.56 14.42
CA GLN A 370 -18.96 11.97 14.41
C GLN A 370 -18.13 12.79 15.40
N PHE A 371 -17.89 12.28 16.62
CA PHE A 371 -17.04 12.95 17.60
C PHE A 371 -15.64 13.19 17.04
N TYR A 372 -14.99 12.16 16.49
CA TYR A 372 -13.62 12.29 15.96
C TYR A 372 -13.53 13.07 14.64
N TYR A 373 -14.65 13.17 13.90
CA TYR A 373 -14.71 13.88 12.64
C TYR A 373 -15.11 15.36 12.79
N GLU A 374 -16.24 15.64 13.45
CA GLU A 374 -16.87 16.98 13.50
C GLU A 374 -16.49 17.78 14.74
N ASP A 375 -16.29 17.14 15.91
CA ASP A 375 -15.97 17.84 17.16
C ASP A 375 -14.48 18.17 17.23
N THR A 376 -14.03 19.04 16.32
CA THR A 376 -12.61 19.37 16.14
C THR A 376 -11.94 19.88 17.42
N ALA A 377 -12.68 20.45 18.38
CA ALA A 377 -12.10 20.97 19.61
C ALA A 377 -11.84 19.87 20.65
N ASN A 378 -12.76 18.89 20.77
CA ASN A 378 -12.60 17.79 21.71
C ASN A 378 -11.84 16.61 21.11
N ALA A 379 -12.00 16.35 19.81
CA ALA A 379 -11.34 15.26 19.11
C ALA A 379 -9.81 15.42 19.05
N THR A 380 -9.30 16.66 19.03
CA THR A 380 -7.86 16.96 19.00
C THR A 380 -7.27 17.25 20.39
N ASP A 381 -8.06 17.14 21.46
CA ASP A 381 -7.55 17.19 22.83
C ASP A 381 -7.10 15.77 23.21
N ASP A 382 -5.80 15.60 23.44
CA ASP A 382 -5.21 14.30 23.71
C ASP A 382 -5.70 13.65 25.01
N ASN A 383 -6.34 14.44 25.89
CA ASN A 383 -6.91 14.01 27.17
C ASN A 383 -8.40 13.65 27.09
N LYS A 384 -9.05 13.80 25.93
CA LYS A 384 -10.49 13.57 25.79
C LYS A 384 -10.81 12.30 25.03
N GLN A 385 -11.67 11.48 25.63
CA GLN A 385 -12.30 10.32 25.03
C GLN A 385 -13.82 10.52 25.04
N LEU A 386 -14.52 9.93 24.07
CA LEU A 386 -15.96 10.10 23.96
C LEU A 386 -16.69 9.37 25.10
N PHE A 387 -16.34 8.11 25.32
CA PHE A 387 -16.94 7.30 26.38
C PHE A 387 -16.01 7.31 27.60
N THR A 388 -16.52 7.53 28.80
CA THR A 388 -15.71 7.61 30.04
C THR A 388 -16.12 6.57 31.05
#